data_AF-A0A7S3WX01-F1
#
_entry.id   AF-A0A7S3WX01-F1
#
_cell.length_a   1.000
_cell.length_b   1.000
_cell.length_c   1.000
_cell.angle_alpha   90.00
_cell.angle_beta   90.00
_cell.angle_gamma   90.00
#
_symmetry.space_group_name_H-M   'P 1'
#
loop_
_entity.id
_entity.type
_entity.pdbx_description
1 polymer ?
#
loop_
_entity_poly.entity_id
_entity_poly.type
_entity_poly.pdbx_seq_one_letter_code
_entity_poly.pdbx_strand_id
1 'polypeptide(L)'
;YAQSTKNIAKEELADLIDSSSSGAISKADFLAFFESADMVIKGDNLPEEGEKVELPTDGLELLFDSYCEAGQSEASIPKAAFITRVLSSYMQVVTGTILTSGLSIQEGKKLKLLKPGQFVEVLEGPVKESTVGLLRVRARCVAGNQEGWVTVTACMY
;
A
#
# COMPACT_ATOMS: atom_id res chain seq x y z
N TYR A 1 4.99 -4.55 1.64
CA TYR A 1 4.44 -5.88 2.04
C TYR A 1 4.00 -5.94 3.52
N ALA A 2 4.46 -5.02 4.40
CA ALA A 2 4.16 -5.03 5.83
C ALA A 2 2.87 -4.31 6.29
N GLN A 3 2.08 -3.70 5.40
CA GLN A 3 0.79 -3.09 5.80
C GLN A 3 -0.30 -4.13 6.08
N SER A 4 -0.11 -5.39 5.66
CA SER A 4 -1.08 -6.48 5.83
C SER A 4 -1.20 -6.98 7.28
N THR A 5 -0.22 -6.74 8.15
CA THR A 5 -0.16 -7.37 9.47
C THR A 5 -0.94 -6.64 10.57
N LYS A 6 -1.44 -5.41 10.33
CA LYS A 6 -2.21 -4.67 11.34
C LYS A 6 -3.66 -4.33 10.96
N ASN A 7 -4.09 -4.53 9.71
CA ASN A 7 -5.45 -4.18 9.23
C ASN A 7 -5.95 -2.80 9.73
N ILE A 8 -5.02 -1.83 9.82
CA ILE A 8 -5.31 -0.44 10.19
C ILE A 8 -5.72 0.27 8.91
N ALA A 9 -6.78 1.08 8.95
CA ALA A 9 -7.20 1.85 7.80
C ALA A 9 -6.11 2.87 7.43
N LYS A 10 -5.98 3.23 6.14
CA LYS A 10 -4.93 4.16 5.69
C LYS A 10 -5.06 5.53 6.37
N GLU A 11 -6.29 5.93 6.63
CA GLU A 11 -6.66 7.15 7.34
C GLU A 11 -6.16 7.12 8.78
N GLU A 12 -6.41 6.02 9.50
CA GLU A 12 -5.96 5.80 10.88
C GLU A 12 -4.43 5.74 10.98
N LEU A 13 -3.78 5.14 9.98
CA LEU A 13 -2.31 5.12 9.92
C LEU A 13 -1.75 6.52 9.69
N ALA A 14 -2.40 7.33 8.85
CA ALA A 14 -2.00 8.71 8.64
C ALA A 14 -2.25 9.58 9.89
N ASP A 15 -3.32 9.32 10.64
CA ASP A 15 -3.57 9.96 11.94
C ASP A 15 -2.53 9.58 13.00
N LEU A 16 -2.06 8.34 12.98
CA LEU A 16 -0.99 7.89 13.90
C LEU A 16 0.33 8.63 13.65
N ILE A 17 0.59 9.03 12.40
CA ILE A 17 1.81 9.74 12.01
C ILE A 17 1.65 11.25 12.25
N ASP A 18 0.50 11.85 11.94
CA ASP A 18 0.18 13.26 12.24
C ASP A 18 -0.12 13.46 13.74
N SER A 19 0.89 13.23 14.58
CA SER A 19 0.77 13.32 16.04
C SER A 19 0.36 14.72 16.52
N SER A 20 0.70 15.73 15.74
CA SER A 20 0.32 17.13 15.95
C SER A 20 -1.12 17.46 15.53
N SER A 21 -1.83 16.53 14.88
CA SER A 21 -3.20 16.71 14.35
C SER A 21 -3.35 17.96 13.47
N SER A 22 -2.29 18.30 12.74
CA SER A 22 -2.22 19.53 11.94
C SER A 22 -2.92 19.39 10.58
N GLY A 23 -3.29 18.17 10.19
CA GLY A 23 -3.83 17.84 8.87
C GLY A 23 -2.75 17.66 7.79
N ALA A 24 -1.48 17.79 8.18
CA ALA A 24 -0.31 17.56 7.34
C ALA A 24 0.77 16.83 8.16
N ILE A 25 1.58 16.02 7.49
CA ILE A 25 2.69 15.32 8.14
C ILE A 25 3.92 16.21 8.04
N SER A 26 4.38 16.70 9.19
CA SER A 26 5.62 17.45 9.32
C SER A 26 6.84 16.52 9.33
N LYS A 27 8.03 17.05 9.08
CA LYS A 27 9.28 16.29 9.18
C LYS A 27 9.48 15.71 10.59
N ALA A 28 9.13 16.49 11.62
CA ALA A 28 9.24 16.07 13.01
C ALA A 28 8.29 14.90 13.34
N ASP A 29 7.03 15.00 12.91
CA ASP A 29 6.01 13.95 13.06
C ASP A 29 6.45 12.65 12.35
N PHE A 30 6.97 12.79 11.13
CA PHE A 30 7.46 11.65 10.34
C PHE A 30 8.64 10.95 11.02
N LEU A 31 9.66 11.68 11.48
CA LEU A 31 10.81 11.09 12.16
C LEU A 31 10.43 10.44 13.50
N ALA A 32 9.60 11.10 14.30
CA ALA A 32 9.13 10.58 15.58
C ALA A 32 8.34 9.25 15.42
N PHE A 33 7.59 9.12 14.34
CA PHE A 33 6.91 7.86 14.02
C PHE A 33 7.91 6.72 13.81
N PHE A 34 8.99 6.92 13.04
CA PHE A 34 9.98 5.87 12.80
C PHE A 34 10.86 5.57 14.01
N GLU A 35 11.10 6.54 14.89
CA GLU A 35 11.79 6.32 16.18
C GLU A 35 10.98 5.46 17.14
N SER A 36 9.65 5.61 17.13
CA SER A 36 8.73 4.84 17.98
C SER A 36 8.23 3.53 17.34
N ALA A 37 8.44 3.35 16.04
CA ALA A 37 8.02 2.16 15.31
C ALA A 37 8.85 0.93 15.70
N ASP A 38 8.19 -0.23 15.75
CA ASP A 38 8.88 -1.51 15.91
C ASP A 38 9.71 -1.80 14.65
N MET A 39 11.03 -1.76 14.79
CA MET A 39 11.99 -1.98 13.71
C MET A 39 12.29 -3.47 13.47
N VAL A 40 11.59 -4.37 14.15
CA VAL A 40 11.70 -5.81 13.94
C VAL A 40 10.67 -6.25 12.92
N ILE A 41 11.14 -6.61 11.72
CA ILE A 41 10.27 -7.12 10.66
C ILE A 41 10.08 -8.62 10.85
N LYS A 42 8.83 -9.07 10.83
CA LYS A 42 8.43 -10.48 10.83
C LYS A 42 7.73 -10.81 9.52
N GLY A 43 7.95 -12.01 8.99
CA GLY A 43 7.33 -12.44 7.74
C GLY A 43 7.75 -13.84 7.33
N ASP A 44 7.14 -14.34 6.26
CA ASP A 44 7.46 -15.63 5.68
C ASP A 44 8.93 -15.64 5.21
N ASN A 45 9.70 -16.64 5.65
CA ASN A 45 11.15 -16.80 5.42
C ASN A 45 12.09 -15.90 6.25
N LEU A 46 11.60 -15.23 7.30
CA LEU A 46 12.44 -14.54 8.29
C LEU A 46 12.58 -15.38 9.58
N PRO A 47 13.62 -15.15 10.40
CA PRO A 47 13.76 -15.79 11.71
C PRO A 47 12.52 -15.56 12.58
N GLU A 48 12.19 -16.51 13.49
CA GLU A 48 11.04 -16.36 14.41
C GLU A 48 11.14 -15.11 15.29
N GLU A 49 12.37 -14.73 15.64
CA GLU A 49 12.68 -13.52 16.40
C GLU A 49 12.50 -12.23 15.58
N GLY A 50 12.36 -12.34 14.27
CA GLY A 50 12.33 -11.25 13.31
C GLY A 50 13.72 -10.72 12.95
N GLU A 51 13.78 -9.88 11.93
CA GLU A 51 15.00 -9.20 11.52
C GLU A 51 14.93 -7.74 11.94
N LYS A 52 15.92 -7.31 12.74
CA LYS A 52 16.02 -5.91 13.16
C LYS A 52 16.58 -5.09 12.01
N VAL A 53 15.82 -4.10 11.57
CA VAL A 53 16.24 -3.13 10.56
C VAL A 53 16.72 -1.86 11.26
N GLU A 54 17.79 -1.27 10.77
CA GLU A 54 18.21 0.07 11.17
C GLU A 54 17.87 1.04 10.04
N LEU A 55 17.19 2.14 10.39
CA LEU A 55 16.83 3.20 9.46
C LEU A 55 17.65 4.43 9.86
N PRO A 56 18.71 4.77 9.11
CA PRO A 56 19.51 5.95 9.42
C PRO A 56 18.66 7.20 9.23
N THR A 57 18.78 8.15 10.16
CA THR A 57 18.01 9.41 10.15
C THR A 57 18.15 10.14 8.82
N ASP A 58 19.37 10.28 8.29
CA ASP A 58 19.64 10.93 7.01
C ASP A 58 18.83 10.31 5.85
N GLY A 59 18.67 8.98 5.85
CA GLY A 59 17.86 8.27 4.86
C GLY A 59 16.37 8.56 4.99
N LEU A 60 15.87 8.70 6.22
CA LEU A 60 14.47 9.07 6.49
C LEU A 60 14.19 10.52 6.12
N GLU A 61 15.15 11.42 6.34
CA GLU A 61 15.04 12.81 5.92
C GLU A 61 14.94 12.92 4.39
N LEU A 62 15.83 12.22 3.65
CA LEU A 62 15.76 12.19 2.19
C LEU A 62 14.45 11.56 1.69
N LEU A 63 13.95 10.54 2.38
CA LEU A 63 12.67 9.91 2.04
C LEU A 63 11.52 10.91 2.24
N PHE A 64 11.49 11.62 3.36
CA PHE A 64 10.49 12.65 3.62
C PHE A 64 10.52 13.75 2.55
N ASP A 65 11.71 14.27 2.24
CA ASP A 65 11.90 15.31 1.24
C ASP A 65 11.46 14.84 -0.17
N SER A 66 11.61 13.55 -0.48
CA SER A 66 11.13 12.97 -1.75
C SER A 66 9.60 12.96 -1.89
N TYR A 67 8.87 13.01 -0.77
CA TYR A 67 7.40 13.04 -0.76
C TYR A 67 6.83 14.46 -0.75
N CYS A 68 7.61 15.45 -0.31
CA CYS A 68 7.23 16.85 -0.33
C CYS A 68 7.09 17.39 -1.76
N GLU A 69 6.17 18.33 -1.96
CA GLU A 69 6.03 19.01 -3.24
C GLU A 69 7.11 20.07 -3.42
N ALA A 70 7.69 20.14 -4.61
CA ALA A 70 8.68 21.16 -4.94
C ALA A 70 8.05 22.56 -4.86
N GLY A 71 8.69 23.47 -4.12
CA GLY A 71 8.31 24.88 -4.04
C GLY A 71 7.46 25.29 -2.83
N GLN A 72 7.25 24.40 -1.85
CA GLN A 72 6.66 24.77 -0.57
C GLN A 72 7.67 25.45 0.35
N SER A 73 7.24 26.48 1.07
CA SER A 73 8.09 27.24 2.01
C SER A 73 8.43 26.45 3.27
N GLU A 74 7.54 25.55 3.68
CA GLU A 74 7.76 24.61 4.79
C GLU A 74 7.52 23.18 4.27
N ALA A 75 8.49 22.30 4.52
CA ALA A 75 8.43 20.92 4.08
C ALA A 75 7.35 20.17 4.88
N SER A 76 6.23 19.91 4.24
CA SER A 76 5.10 19.17 4.80
C SER A 76 4.47 18.28 3.74
N ILE A 77 3.79 17.22 4.16
CA ILE A 77 3.05 16.33 3.26
C ILE A 77 1.59 16.43 3.67
N PRO A 78 0.69 17.01 2.84
CA PRO A 78 -0.73 17.02 3.14
C PRO A 78 -1.24 15.60 3.40
N LYS A 79 -2.10 15.39 4.42
CA LYS A 79 -2.55 14.05 4.80
C LYS A 79 -3.12 13.24 3.63
N ALA A 80 -3.91 13.87 2.76
CA ALA A 80 -4.44 13.25 1.55
C ALA A 80 -3.34 12.86 0.54
N ALA A 81 -2.29 13.69 0.40
CA ALA A 81 -1.14 13.38 -0.44
C ALA A 81 -0.34 12.21 0.13
N PHE A 82 -0.18 12.13 1.45
CA PHE A 82 0.48 11.01 2.10
C PHE A 82 -0.25 9.69 1.89
N ILE A 83 -1.58 9.67 2.08
CA ILE A 83 -2.41 8.48 1.84
C ILE A 83 -2.30 8.01 0.38
N THR A 84 -2.37 8.94 -0.57
CA THR A 84 -2.36 8.61 -2.01
C THR A 84 -0.97 8.26 -2.55
N ARG A 85 0.10 8.92 -2.09
CA ARG A 85 1.47 8.73 -2.62
C ARG A 85 2.28 7.70 -1.85
N VAL A 86 2.06 7.59 -0.54
CA VAL A 86 2.89 6.77 0.35
C VAL A 86 2.17 5.50 0.77
N LEU A 87 0.90 5.61 1.17
CA LEU A 87 0.17 4.47 1.74
C LEU A 87 -0.57 3.62 0.69
N SER A 88 -0.80 4.17 -0.50
CA SER A 88 -1.55 3.47 -1.54
C SER A 88 -0.64 2.71 -2.49
N SER A 89 -0.83 1.40 -2.54
CA SER A 89 -0.16 0.53 -3.51
C SER A 89 -0.96 0.49 -4.81
N TYR A 90 -0.34 0.87 -5.92
CA TYR A 90 -0.95 0.75 -7.24
C TYR A 90 -0.29 -0.38 -8.03
N MET A 91 -1.09 -1.09 -8.81
CA MET A 91 -0.61 -2.11 -9.75
C MET A 91 -1.08 -1.78 -11.16
N GLN A 92 -0.21 -2.05 -12.13
CA GLN A 92 -0.55 -1.98 -13.54
C GLN A 92 -1.04 -3.34 -14.01
N VAL A 93 -2.14 -3.33 -14.76
CA VAL A 93 -2.63 -4.51 -15.48
C VAL A 93 -1.67 -4.77 -16.64
N VAL A 94 -0.93 -5.87 -16.57
CA VAL A 94 0.01 -6.30 -17.64
C VAL A 94 -0.67 -7.17 -18.69
N THR A 95 -1.66 -7.95 -18.27
CA THR A 95 -2.44 -8.86 -19.12
C THR A 95 -3.93 -8.62 -18.87
N GLY A 96 -4.75 -8.67 -19.92
CA GLY A 96 -6.19 -8.47 -19.79
C GLY A 96 -6.80 -9.43 -18.77
N THR A 97 -7.46 -8.88 -17.75
CA THR A 97 -7.93 -9.66 -16.59
C THR A 97 -9.35 -9.26 -16.22
N ILE A 98 -10.14 -10.21 -15.71
CA ILE A 98 -11.52 -9.96 -15.30
C ILE A 98 -11.54 -9.65 -13.82
N LEU A 99 -12.07 -8.48 -13.48
CA LEU A 99 -12.45 -8.12 -12.12
C LEU A 99 -13.65 -8.99 -11.70
N THR A 100 -13.53 -9.72 -10.59
CA THR A 100 -14.64 -10.52 -10.04
C THR A 100 -15.15 -9.97 -8.72
N SER A 101 -16.42 -10.20 -8.39
CA SER A 101 -17.02 -9.69 -7.15
C SER A 101 -16.49 -10.36 -5.88
N GLY A 102 -15.87 -11.53 -5.99
CA GLY A 102 -15.34 -12.31 -4.86
C GLY A 102 -14.00 -12.96 -5.17
N LEU A 103 -13.38 -13.50 -4.11
CA LEU A 103 -12.08 -14.18 -4.15
C LEU A 103 -12.10 -15.44 -5.02
N SER A 104 -13.20 -16.17 -5.05
CA SER A 104 -13.36 -17.33 -5.95
C SER A 104 -13.54 -16.89 -7.40
N ILE A 105 -12.75 -17.43 -8.32
CA ILE A 105 -12.94 -17.17 -9.77
C ILE A 105 -14.18 -17.89 -10.28
N GLN A 106 -14.50 -19.06 -9.71
CA GLN A 106 -15.61 -19.91 -10.15
C GLN A 106 -16.96 -19.37 -9.68
N GLU A 107 -17.04 -18.86 -8.45
CA GLU A 107 -18.28 -18.38 -7.84
C GLU A 107 -18.44 -16.86 -7.98
N GLY A 108 -17.35 -16.14 -8.21
CA GLY A 108 -17.34 -14.69 -8.35
C GLY A 108 -18.03 -14.21 -9.63
N LYS A 109 -18.91 -13.21 -9.51
CA LYS A 109 -19.54 -12.58 -10.67
C LYS A 109 -18.49 -11.78 -11.44
N LYS A 110 -18.51 -11.90 -12.78
CA LYS A 110 -17.68 -11.09 -13.67
C LYS A 110 -18.19 -9.65 -13.65
N LEU A 111 -17.37 -8.73 -13.15
CA LEU A 111 -17.73 -7.32 -12.97
C LEU A 111 -17.29 -6.47 -14.17
N LYS A 112 -16.01 -6.55 -14.54
CA LYS A 112 -15.41 -5.71 -15.59
C LYS A 112 -14.17 -6.38 -16.17
N LEU A 113 -13.96 -6.24 -17.47
CA LEU A 113 -12.69 -6.61 -18.12
C LEU A 113 -11.73 -5.42 -18.04
N LEU A 114 -10.59 -5.63 -17.39
CA LEU A 114 -9.50 -4.68 -17.34
C LEU A 114 -8.55 -4.94 -18.51
N LYS A 115 -8.11 -3.85 -19.14
CA LYS A 115 -7.20 -3.89 -20.28
C LYS A 115 -5.76 -3.71 -19.81
N PRO A 116 -4.77 -4.30 -20.51
CA PRO A 116 -3.37 -3.97 -20.30
C PRO A 116 -3.13 -2.46 -20.31
N GLY A 117 -2.27 -1.97 -19.42
CA GLY A 117 -1.99 -0.54 -19.26
C GLY A 117 -2.91 0.20 -18.29
N GLN A 118 -3.99 -0.43 -17.79
CA GLN A 118 -4.82 0.19 -16.76
C GLN A 118 -4.20 0.05 -15.37
N PHE A 119 -4.43 1.04 -14.51
CA PHE A 119 -3.98 1.01 -13.12
C PHE A 119 -5.14 0.69 -12.17
N VAL A 120 -4.83 -0.09 -11.14
CA VAL A 120 -5.73 -0.41 -10.03
C VAL A 120 -5.04 -0.09 -8.71
N GLU A 121 -5.81 0.43 -7.76
CA GLU A 121 -5.38 0.61 -6.38
C GLU A 121 -5.61 -0.69 -5.62
N VAL A 122 -4.58 -1.22 -4.98
CA VAL A 122 -4.68 -2.42 -4.12
C VAL A 122 -5.28 -2.00 -2.78
N LEU A 123 -6.37 -2.66 -2.41
CA LEU A 123 -7.08 -2.46 -1.15
C LEU A 123 -6.76 -3.58 -0.15
N GLU A 124 -6.56 -4.81 -0.63
CA GLU A 124 -6.38 -5.99 0.22
C GLU A 124 -5.59 -7.08 -0.51
N GLY A 125 -4.84 -7.88 0.25
CA GLY A 125 -4.08 -9.02 -0.25
C GLY A 125 -2.58 -8.73 -0.44
N PRO A 126 -1.82 -9.68 -0.99
CA PRO A 126 -2.28 -10.85 -1.73
C PRO A 126 -2.84 -11.96 -0.84
N VAL A 127 -3.97 -12.54 -1.26
CA VAL A 127 -4.62 -13.70 -0.65
C VAL A 127 -4.57 -14.87 -1.63
N LYS A 128 -4.15 -16.05 -1.15
CA LYS A 128 -4.17 -17.27 -1.98
C LYS A 128 -5.60 -17.82 -2.02
N GLU A 129 -6.17 -17.87 -3.21
CA GLU A 129 -7.44 -18.57 -3.42
C GLU A 129 -7.19 -20.09 -3.42
N SER A 130 -7.90 -20.80 -2.55
CA SER A 130 -7.67 -22.23 -2.28
C SER A 130 -8.07 -23.14 -3.45
N THR A 131 -9.05 -22.75 -4.26
CA THR A 131 -9.59 -23.58 -5.34
C THR A 131 -8.64 -23.69 -6.53
N VAL A 132 -8.12 -22.57 -7.02
CA VAL A 132 -7.23 -22.53 -8.20
C VAL A 132 -5.76 -22.32 -7.80
N GLY A 133 -5.49 -22.03 -6.53
CA GLY A 133 -4.14 -21.84 -6.00
C GLY A 133 -3.49 -20.52 -6.41
N LEU A 134 -4.26 -19.59 -6.96
CA LEU A 134 -3.78 -18.31 -7.48
C LEU A 134 -3.76 -17.24 -6.38
N LEU A 135 -2.77 -16.34 -6.44
CA LEU A 135 -2.74 -15.14 -5.60
C LEU A 135 -3.69 -14.10 -6.18
N ARG A 136 -4.53 -13.52 -5.32
CA ARG A 136 -5.48 -12.49 -5.71
C ARG A 136 -5.39 -11.30 -4.77
N VAL A 137 -5.66 -10.12 -5.32
CA VAL A 137 -5.79 -8.88 -4.56
C VAL A 137 -7.16 -8.30 -4.78
N ARG A 138 -7.72 -7.70 -3.73
CA ARG A 138 -8.89 -6.83 -3.87
C ARG A 138 -8.37 -5.47 -4.31
N ALA A 139 -8.89 -4.98 -5.42
CA ALA A 139 -8.43 -3.75 -6.02
C ALA A 139 -9.60 -2.89 -6.51
N ARG A 140 -9.37 -1.57 -6.51
CA ARG A 140 -10.27 -0.55 -7.04
C ARG A 140 -9.74 -0.04 -8.37
N CYS A 141 -10.59 -0.03 -9.39
CA CYS A 141 -10.24 0.57 -10.66
C CYS A 141 -10.14 2.09 -10.52
N VAL A 142 -8.98 2.66 -10.84
CA VAL A 142 -8.81 4.12 -10.90
C VAL A 142 -9.79 4.72 -11.91
N ALA A 143 -9.97 4.04 -13.04
CA ALA A 143 -11.00 4.38 -14.02
C ALA A 143 -12.36 3.75 -13.68
N GLY A 144 -13.21 4.51 -13.00
CA GLY A 144 -14.63 4.18 -12.80
C GLY A 144 -14.98 3.59 -11.43
N ASN A 145 -14.08 3.67 -10.44
CA ASN A 145 -14.34 3.39 -9.02
C ASN A 145 -14.96 2.02 -8.71
N GLN A 146 -14.79 1.04 -9.60
CA GLN A 146 -15.34 -0.30 -9.42
C GLN A 146 -14.34 -1.19 -8.70
N GLU A 147 -14.79 -1.82 -7.63
CA GLU A 147 -13.98 -2.70 -6.78
C GLU A 147 -14.25 -4.17 -7.07
N GLY A 148 -13.22 -4.99 -6.88
CA GLY A 148 -13.33 -6.43 -6.96
C GLY A 148 -11.97 -7.11 -6.85
N TRP A 149 -11.94 -8.39 -7.17
CA TRP A 149 -10.76 -9.24 -7.06
C TRP A 149 -10.11 -9.44 -8.42
N VAL A 150 -8.78 -9.34 -8.45
CA VAL A 150 -7.95 -9.61 -9.63
C VAL A 150 -6.80 -10.54 -9.26
N THR A 151 -6.35 -11.34 -10.20
CA THR A 151 -5.21 -12.24 -10.01
C THR A 151 -3.90 -11.46 -10.11
N VAL A 152 -2.99 -11.70 -9.17
CA VAL A 152 -1.62 -11.18 -9.18
C VAL A 152 -0.72 -12.16 -9.92
N THR A 153 0.06 -11.66 -10.86
CA THR A 153 1.12 -12.41 -11.52
C THR A 153 2.47 -11.83 -11.11
N ALA A 154 3.42 -12.67 -10.70
CA ALA A 154 4.80 -12.24 -10.56
C ALA A 154 5.32 -11.85 -11.95
N CYS A 155 5.81 -10.63 -12.11
CA CYS A 155 6.47 -10.22 -13.34
C CYS A 155 7.87 -10.86 -13.33
N MET A 156 8.06 -11.93 -14.12
CA MET A 156 9.41 -12.39 -14.47
C MET A 156 9.90 -11.48 -15.60
N TYR A 157 10.92 -10.67 -15.34
CA TYR A 157 11.68 -9.96 -16.37
C TYR A 157 12.74 -10.89 -16.96
#